data_AF-A0A920LLA4-F1
#
_entry.id   AF-A0A920LLA4-F1
#
_cell.length_a   1.000
_cell.length_b   1.000
_cell.length_c   1.000
_cell.angle_alpha   90.00
_cell.angle_beta   90.00
_cell.angle_gamma   90.00
#
_symmetry.space_group_name_H-M   'P 1'
#
loop_
_entity.id
_entity.type
_entity.pdbx_description
1 polymer ?
#
loop_
_entity_poly.entity_id
_entity_poly.type
_entity_poly.pdbx_seq_one_letter_code
_entity_poly.pdbx_strand_id
1 'polypeptide(L)'
;MSNNIFEQTQKFKTTFTNVLEGPSKEYDYTESVKVTSEVDPYMRSRNVKFTVNGLKPLTNHYHYLDNQDIDIVPKLIEITMRSGTFTVGEDVKVQKANGDQIGLFKTLRPNHKFGNNQDPAAGAGLGSPSVLVENYEVDPYDTSRPAPSDTYSATSKLLNINVIKLSNDAKYYGYVKKNVKLVGLTSGAVATVSRVKLVSDNWGDLIGSFFFRDANTTPKPPNLFKTGTKTFRVTSAPAGTIPVPGSTDLASDALGVFTGTGTYRPLQPTLFK
;
A
#
# COMPACT_ATOMS: atom_id res chain seq x y z
N MET A 1 -36.73 -13.37 39.37
CA MET A 1 -35.61 -14.20 38.87
C MET A 1 -34.53 -13.27 38.34
N SER A 2 -33.36 -13.27 38.97
CA SER A 2 -32.17 -12.57 38.46
C SER A 2 -30.93 -13.33 38.93
N ASN A 3 -30.41 -14.21 38.07
CA ASN A 3 -29.14 -14.89 38.28
C ASN A 3 -28.01 -13.92 37.93
N ASN A 4 -27.32 -13.40 38.94
CA ASN A 4 -26.02 -12.75 38.74
C ASN A 4 -24.95 -13.84 38.70
N ILE A 5 -24.41 -14.10 37.51
CA ILE A 5 -23.25 -14.99 37.33
C ILE A 5 -22.01 -14.15 37.63
N PHE A 6 -21.32 -14.44 38.74
CA PHE A 6 -20.00 -13.89 39.01
C PHE A 6 -18.95 -14.79 38.36
N GLU A 7 -18.17 -14.21 37.46
CA GLU A 7 -17.03 -14.88 36.81
C GLU A 7 -15.90 -15.02 37.84
N GLN A 8 -15.63 -16.26 38.27
CA GLN A 8 -14.59 -16.56 39.26
C GLN A 8 -13.30 -16.95 38.54
N THR A 9 -12.36 -16.01 38.40
CA THR A 9 -11.01 -16.34 37.94
C THR A 9 -10.20 -16.93 39.09
N GLN A 10 -10.06 -18.25 39.13
CA GLN A 10 -9.18 -18.93 40.10
C GLN A 10 -7.73 -18.88 39.60
N LYS A 11 -6.87 -18.13 40.32
CA LYS A 11 -5.41 -18.17 40.12
C LYS A 11 -4.81 -19.16 41.11
N PHE A 12 -4.33 -20.30 40.60
CA PHE A 12 -3.55 -21.23 41.41
C PHE A 12 -2.12 -20.71 41.53
N LYS A 13 -1.66 -20.45 42.75
CA LYS A 13 -0.26 -20.13 43.08
C LYS A 13 0.32 -21.29 43.88
N THR A 14 0.95 -22.24 43.20
CA THR A 14 1.81 -23.23 43.86
C THR A 14 3.12 -22.54 44.24
N THR A 15 3.41 -22.47 45.55
CA THR A 15 4.68 -21.94 46.06
C THR A 15 5.50 -23.13 46.54
N PHE A 16 6.62 -23.41 45.89
CA PHE A 16 7.60 -24.37 46.39
C PHE A 16 8.65 -23.59 47.19
N THR A 17 8.88 -23.98 48.44
CA THR A 17 9.96 -23.40 49.25
C THR A 17 11.16 -24.33 49.12
N ASN A 18 12.14 -23.96 48.31
CA ASN A 18 13.39 -24.71 48.21
C ASN A 18 14.25 -24.36 49.44
N VAL A 19 14.58 -25.35 50.28
CA VAL A 19 15.61 -25.20 51.31
C VAL A 19 16.94 -25.54 50.65
N LEU A 20 17.76 -24.52 50.36
CA LEU A 20 19.05 -24.70 49.70
C LEU A 20 20.13 -25.06 50.73
N GLU A 21 20.76 -26.22 50.57
CA GLU A 21 22.08 -26.54 51.13
C GLU A 21 23.14 -26.53 50.00
N GLY A 22 24.14 -25.64 50.09
CA GLY A 22 25.34 -25.68 49.23
C GLY A 22 25.55 -24.51 48.25
N PRO A 23 26.78 -24.31 47.73
CA PRO A 23 27.32 -23.00 47.36
C PRO A 23 26.61 -22.35 46.17
N SER A 24 26.27 -21.08 46.40
CA SER A 24 25.47 -20.20 45.56
C SER A 24 26.12 -19.88 44.21
N LYS A 25 25.58 -20.46 43.14
CA LYS A 25 25.52 -19.80 41.83
C LYS A 25 24.07 -19.81 41.36
N GLU A 26 23.44 -18.66 41.48
CA GLU A 26 22.12 -18.37 40.91
C GLU A 26 22.32 -18.16 39.40
N TYR A 27 21.71 -19.03 38.59
CA TYR A 27 21.53 -18.77 37.17
C TYR A 27 20.07 -18.34 37.00
N ASP A 28 19.87 -17.08 36.60
CA ASP A 28 18.54 -16.57 36.26
C ASP A 28 18.20 -17.07 34.84
N TYR A 29 17.42 -18.13 34.76
CA TYR A 29 16.92 -18.67 33.50
C TYR A 29 15.57 -18.01 33.20
N THR A 30 15.55 -17.03 32.28
CA THR A 30 14.28 -16.53 31.73
C THR A 30 13.83 -17.45 30.60
N GLU A 31 12.92 -18.38 30.87
CA GLU A 31 12.21 -19.10 29.80
C GLU A 31 10.97 -18.31 29.38
N SER A 32 10.87 -18.03 28.09
CA SER A 32 9.67 -17.44 27.50
C SER A 32 8.66 -18.56 27.22
N VAL A 33 7.73 -18.78 28.16
CA VAL A 33 6.70 -19.81 27.95
C VAL A 33 5.62 -19.25 27.04
N LYS A 34 5.26 -20.05 26.03
CA LYS A 34 4.22 -19.75 25.05
C LYS A 34 2.85 -19.98 25.67
N VAL A 35 2.06 -18.93 25.85
CA VAL A 35 0.77 -19.06 26.57
C VAL A 35 -0.45 -18.95 25.64
N THR A 36 -0.51 -18.01 24.67
CA THR A 36 -1.69 -17.84 23.79
C THR A 36 -1.35 -17.21 22.43
N SER A 37 -2.23 -17.40 21.43
CA SER A 37 -2.20 -16.65 20.16
C SER A 37 -3.46 -15.78 20.05
N GLU A 38 -3.29 -14.49 19.78
CA GLU A 38 -4.38 -13.53 19.63
C GLU A 38 -4.49 -13.06 18.18
N VAL A 39 -5.68 -12.61 17.77
CA VAL A 39 -5.89 -12.02 16.44
C VAL A 39 -5.27 -10.63 16.42
N ASP A 40 -4.56 -10.30 15.35
CA ASP A 40 -4.01 -8.97 15.14
C ASP A 40 -5.17 -7.97 15.03
N PRO A 41 -5.24 -6.92 15.88
CA PRO A 41 -6.36 -5.99 15.84
C PRO A 41 -6.38 -5.14 14.56
N TYR A 42 -5.23 -4.92 13.92
CA TYR A 42 -5.09 -4.04 12.76
C TYR A 42 -4.41 -4.71 11.56
N MET A 43 -4.71 -4.21 10.37
CA MET A 43 -4.01 -4.60 9.15
C MET A 43 -2.53 -4.25 9.26
N ARG A 44 -1.67 -5.22 8.94
CA ARG A 44 -0.21 -5.02 8.93
C ARG A 44 0.20 -4.10 7.80
N SER A 45 1.29 -3.38 8.05
CA SER A 45 1.88 -2.47 7.06
C SER A 45 2.23 -3.21 5.79
N ARG A 46 1.58 -2.85 4.68
CA ARG A 46 1.87 -3.36 3.34
C ARG A 46 1.16 -2.56 2.27
N ASN A 47 1.72 -2.62 1.07
CA ASN A 47 1.06 -2.20 -0.14
C ASN A 47 0.21 -3.35 -0.71
N VAL A 48 -0.96 -3.01 -1.24
CA VAL A 48 -1.84 -3.93 -1.95
C VAL A 48 -2.13 -3.32 -3.32
N LYS A 49 -1.83 -4.06 -4.38
CA LYS A 49 -2.14 -3.65 -5.76
C LYS A 49 -3.64 -3.80 -6.01
N PHE A 50 -4.22 -2.83 -6.69
CA PHE A 50 -5.53 -2.99 -7.30
C PHE A 50 -5.45 -2.65 -8.79
N THR A 51 -6.36 -3.26 -9.55
CA THR A 51 -6.59 -2.98 -10.96
C THR A 51 -8.09 -2.91 -11.15
N VAL A 52 -8.55 -1.87 -11.82
CA VAL A 52 -9.95 -1.64 -12.16
C VAL A 52 -10.02 -1.42 -13.65
N ASN A 53 -10.99 -2.03 -14.31
CA ASN A 53 -11.24 -1.89 -15.74
C ASN A 53 -12.69 -1.45 -15.95
N GLY A 54 -13.00 -0.87 -17.11
CA GLY A 54 -14.36 -0.45 -17.45
C GLY A 54 -14.88 0.77 -16.68
N LEU A 55 -13.97 1.59 -16.14
CA LEU A 55 -14.35 2.90 -15.60
C LEU A 55 -14.64 3.88 -16.75
N LYS A 56 -15.30 5.00 -16.44
CA LYS A 56 -15.41 6.11 -17.38
C LYS A 56 -13.99 6.55 -17.79
N PRO A 57 -13.64 6.59 -19.08
CA PRO A 57 -12.30 6.97 -19.53
C PRO A 57 -11.89 8.38 -19.10
N LEU A 58 -10.58 8.61 -18.98
CA LEU A 58 -9.95 9.93 -18.77
C LEU A 58 -10.60 10.74 -17.64
N THR A 59 -11.10 10.05 -16.61
CA THR A 59 -11.89 10.63 -15.53
C THR A 59 -11.15 10.44 -14.21
N ASN A 60 -11.23 11.42 -13.33
CA ASN A 60 -10.67 11.29 -11.99
C ASN A 60 -11.61 10.49 -11.08
N HIS A 61 -11.05 9.52 -10.37
CA HIS A 61 -11.72 8.70 -9.39
C HIS A 61 -11.17 8.96 -7.99
N TYR A 62 -12.04 8.75 -7.01
CA TYR A 62 -11.78 8.72 -5.59
C TYR A 62 -11.83 7.29 -5.11
N HIS A 63 -11.21 7.02 -3.98
CA HIS A 63 -11.11 5.68 -3.43
C HIS A 63 -11.46 5.66 -1.95
N TYR A 64 -12.09 4.57 -1.52
CA TYR A 64 -12.48 4.37 -0.13
C TYR A 64 -12.28 2.90 0.23
N LEU A 65 -11.77 2.65 1.44
CA LEU A 65 -11.73 1.32 2.04
C LEU A 65 -12.67 1.31 3.23
N ASP A 66 -13.77 0.55 3.16
CA ASP A 66 -14.86 0.59 4.14
C ASP A 66 -15.35 2.02 4.45
N ASN A 67 -15.49 2.84 3.42
CA ASN A 67 -15.92 4.25 3.55
C ASN A 67 -14.93 5.14 4.33
N GLN A 68 -13.67 4.72 4.45
CA GLN A 68 -12.56 5.49 5.01
C GLN A 68 -11.49 5.76 3.97
N ASP A 69 -10.80 6.89 4.10
CA ASP A 69 -9.66 7.23 3.26
C ASP A 69 -8.45 6.36 3.60
N ILE A 70 -7.77 5.85 2.58
CA ILE A 70 -6.51 5.13 2.69
C ILE A 70 -5.45 5.81 1.83
N ASP A 71 -4.17 5.74 2.21
CA ASP A 71 -3.12 6.29 1.36
C ASP A 71 -2.95 5.44 0.09
N ILE A 72 -2.73 6.13 -1.03
CA ILE A 72 -2.69 5.54 -2.36
C ILE A 72 -1.35 5.84 -3.06
N VAL A 73 -0.97 4.97 -3.97
CA VAL A 73 0.12 5.12 -4.94
C VAL A 73 -0.46 4.77 -6.31
N PRO A 74 -0.85 5.77 -7.11
CA PRO A 74 -1.21 5.55 -8.51
C PRO A 74 0.00 5.01 -9.27
N LYS A 75 -0.22 4.19 -10.28
CA LYS A 75 0.88 3.70 -11.13
C LYS A 75 1.61 4.84 -11.84
N LEU A 76 0.88 5.83 -12.35
CA LEU A 76 1.42 7.07 -12.89
C LEU A 76 1.25 8.21 -11.89
N ILE A 77 2.35 8.84 -11.51
CA ILE A 77 2.37 9.99 -10.61
C ILE A 77 2.77 11.22 -11.42
N GLU A 78 2.00 12.30 -11.33
CA GLU A 78 2.41 13.54 -11.97
C GLU A 78 3.46 14.27 -11.13
N ILE A 79 4.55 14.63 -11.78
CA ILE A 79 5.74 15.21 -11.17
C ILE A 79 6.17 16.50 -11.88
N THR A 80 6.95 17.29 -11.16
CA THR A 80 7.75 18.38 -11.71
C THR A 80 9.21 18.07 -11.41
N MET A 81 10.00 17.82 -12.46
CA MET A 81 11.44 17.63 -12.34
C MET A 81 12.10 18.88 -11.73
N ARG A 82 13.06 18.66 -10.84
CA ARG A 82 13.88 19.71 -10.22
C ARG A 82 15.32 19.65 -10.70
N SER A 83 15.88 18.45 -10.80
CA SER A 83 17.24 18.24 -11.29
C SER A 83 17.45 16.81 -11.76
N GLY A 84 18.36 16.61 -12.72
CA GLY A 84 18.69 15.28 -13.26
C GLY A 84 17.55 14.65 -14.06
N THR A 85 17.72 13.37 -14.36
CA THR A 85 16.76 12.55 -15.13
C THR A 85 16.71 11.16 -14.51
N PHE A 86 15.52 10.64 -14.22
CA PHE A 86 15.38 9.29 -13.68
C PHE A 86 15.86 8.24 -14.70
N THR A 87 16.34 7.10 -14.22
CA THR A 87 16.64 5.92 -15.04
C THR A 87 15.54 4.88 -14.87
N VAL A 88 15.16 4.22 -15.96
CA VAL A 88 14.16 3.15 -15.93
C VAL A 88 14.64 2.00 -15.04
N GLY A 89 13.80 1.57 -14.09
CA GLY A 89 14.11 0.45 -13.22
C GLY A 89 14.93 0.81 -11.99
N GLU A 90 15.19 2.09 -11.72
CA GLU A 90 15.87 2.51 -10.50
C GLU A 90 14.96 2.52 -9.27
N ASP A 91 15.59 2.63 -8.11
CA ASP A 91 14.89 2.80 -6.84
C ASP A 91 14.76 4.31 -6.54
N VAL A 92 13.56 4.71 -6.12
CA VAL A 92 13.22 6.11 -5.81
C VAL A 92 12.75 6.23 -4.38
N LYS A 93 13.45 7.04 -3.60
CA LYS A 93 13.03 7.42 -2.24
C LYS A 93 11.93 8.47 -2.31
N VAL A 94 10.91 8.28 -1.48
CA VAL A 94 9.85 9.27 -1.26
C VAL A 94 10.10 9.95 0.08
N GLN A 95 10.34 11.26 0.05
CA GLN A 95 10.70 12.04 1.22
C GLN A 95 9.70 13.16 1.47
N LYS A 96 9.30 13.32 2.73
CA LYS A 96 8.57 14.50 3.20
C LYS A 96 9.48 15.74 3.17
N ALA A 97 8.88 16.92 3.35
CA ALA A 97 9.61 18.19 3.41
C ALA A 97 10.67 18.24 4.52
N ASN A 98 10.46 17.51 5.62
CA ASN A 98 11.41 17.40 6.74
C ASN A 98 12.53 16.38 6.51
N GLY A 99 12.57 15.69 5.36
CA GLY A 99 13.58 14.68 5.02
C GLY A 99 13.19 13.24 5.36
N ASP A 100 12.12 13.02 6.13
CA ASP A 100 11.67 11.68 6.51
C ASP A 100 11.29 10.86 5.28
N GLN A 101 11.83 9.65 5.19
CA GLN A 101 11.47 8.70 4.15
C GLN A 101 10.11 8.06 4.49
N ILE A 102 9.15 8.16 3.56
CA ILE A 102 7.82 7.57 3.70
C ILE A 102 7.56 6.42 2.74
N GLY A 103 8.51 6.17 1.82
CA GLY A 103 8.43 5.05 0.90
C GLY A 103 9.69 4.87 0.09
N LEU A 104 9.83 3.67 -0.47
CA LEU A 104 10.84 3.30 -1.43
C LEU A 104 10.14 2.59 -2.58
N PHE A 105 10.22 3.17 -3.78
CA PHE A 105 9.54 2.69 -4.97
C PHE A 105 10.55 2.23 -6.01
N LYS A 106 10.10 1.39 -6.94
CA LYS A 106 10.84 1.07 -8.15
C LYS A 106 10.20 1.74 -9.35
N THR A 107 10.99 2.41 -10.18
CA THR A 107 10.48 3.01 -11.42
C THR A 107 10.30 1.96 -12.50
N LEU A 108 9.39 2.23 -13.42
CA LEU A 108 9.22 1.51 -14.67
C LEU A 108 9.34 2.49 -15.84
N ARG A 109 9.27 2.01 -17.09
CA ARG A 109 9.21 2.89 -18.25
C ARG A 109 8.01 3.81 -18.14
N PRO A 110 8.10 5.11 -18.49
CA PRO A 110 6.99 6.05 -18.33
C PRO A 110 5.70 5.55 -18.98
N ASN A 111 5.79 4.97 -20.18
CA ASN A 111 4.67 4.44 -20.93
C ASN A 111 4.21 3.03 -20.56
N HIS A 112 4.88 2.28 -19.69
CA HIS A 112 4.48 0.89 -19.41
C HIS A 112 3.16 0.82 -18.63
N LYS A 113 2.16 0.07 -19.11
CA LYS A 113 0.88 -0.16 -18.42
C LYS A 113 0.86 -1.52 -17.73
N PHE A 114 1.01 -2.61 -18.47
CA PHE A 114 1.10 -3.96 -17.91
C PHE A 114 1.78 -4.94 -18.88
N GLY A 115 1.92 -6.20 -18.44
CA GLY A 115 2.68 -7.21 -19.18
C GLY A 115 4.18 -7.16 -18.91
N ASN A 116 4.87 -8.17 -19.39
CA ASN A 116 6.32 -8.31 -19.33
C ASN A 116 6.82 -9.13 -20.54
N ASN A 117 8.07 -8.92 -20.95
CA ASN A 117 8.65 -9.60 -22.11
C ASN A 117 8.99 -11.08 -21.89
N GLN A 118 8.74 -11.62 -20.70
CA GLN A 118 9.12 -12.98 -20.29
C GLN A 118 7.90 -13.90 -20.15
N ASP A 119 6.72 -13.45 -20.58
CA ASP A 119 5.48 -14.23 -20.54
C ASP A 119 5.27 -14.97 -21.88
N PRO A 120 5.57 -16.28 -21.94
CA PRO A 120 5.41 -17.04 -23.18
C PRO A 120 3.95 -17.19 -23.61
N ALA A 121 2.99 -17.15 -22.67
CA ALA A 121 1.57 -17.25 -23.00
C ALA A 121 1.08 -15.96 -23.67
N ALA A 122 1.48 -14.80 -23.13
CA ALA A 122 1.19 -13.51 -23.76
C ALA A 122 1.90 -13.39 -25.13
N GLY A 123 3.15 -13.85 -25.25
CA GLY A 123 3.89 -13.85 -26.53
C GLY A 123 3.26 -14.73 -27.61
N ALA A 124 2.59 -15.82 -27.23
CA ALA A 124 1.85 -16.68 -28.13
C ALA A 124 0.41 -16.19 -28.43
N GLY A 125 -0.02 -15.05 -27.88
CA GLY A 125 -1.39 -14.54 -28.01
C GLY A 125 -2.44 -15.37 -27.26
N LEU A 126 -2.00 -16.28 -26.38
CA LEU A 126 -2.85 -17.18 -25.59
C LEU A 126 -3.03 -16.72 -24.13
N GLY A 127 -2.36 -15.62 -23.77
CA GLY A 127 -2.41 -15.00 -22.44
C GLY A 127 -3.29 -13.75 -22.39
N SER A 128 -3.46 -13.22 -21.17
CA SER A 128 -4.02 -11.89 -20.93
C SER A 128 -2.98 -11.07 -20.16
N PRO A 129 -2.42 -9.99 -20.76
CA PRO A 129 -2.70 -9.42 -22.08
C PRO A 129 -2.42 -10.34 -23.26
N SER A 130 -3.08 -10.08 -24.39
CA SER A 130 -2.80 -10.72 -25.69
C SER A 130 -1.47 -10.25 -26.33
N VAL A 131 -0.80 -9.29 -25.70
CA VAL A 131 0.50 -8.75 -26.09
C VAL A 131 1.47 -8.87 -24.93
N LEU A 132 2.78 -9.01 -25.20
CA LEU A 132 3.80 -9.11 -24.14
C LEU A 132 3.78 -7.91 -23.19
N VAL A 133 3.63 -6.70 -23.73
CA VAL A 133 3.61 -5.45 -22.97
C VAL A 133 2.59 -4.52 -23.58
N GLU A 134 1.70 -4.01 -22.75
CA GLU A 134 0.79 -2.92 -23.11
C GLU A 134 1.32 -1.60 -22.56
N ASN A 135 1.16 -0.53 -23.35
CA ASN A 135 1.62 0.81 -23.01
C ASN A 135 0.45 1.78 -22.90
N TYR A 136 0.64 2.86 -22.14
CA TYR A 136 -0.24 4.02 -22.17
C TYR A 136 -0.07 4.76 -23.50
N GLU A 137 -1.15 4.88 -24.26
CA GLU A 137 -1.18 5.65 -25.53
C GLU A 137 -1.48 7.13 -25.31
N VAL A 138 -2.09 7.49 -24.18
CA VAL A 138 -2.48 8.87 -23.84
C VAL A 138 -2.04 9.15 -22.41
N ASP A 139 -1.57 10.37 -22.11
CA ASP A 139 -1.34 10.82 -20.74
C ASP A 139 -2.70 10.98 -20.02
N PRO A 140 -3.03 10.14 -19.02
CA PRO A 140 -4.31 10.23 -18.33
C PRO A 140 -4.49 11.55 -17.57
N TYR A 141 -3.40 12.23 -17.18
CA TYR A 141 -3.48 13.47 -16.42
C TYR A 141 -3.78 14.71 -17.27
N ASP A 142 -3.46 14.67 -18.56
CA ASP A 142 -3.56 15.79 -19.48
C ASP A 142 -3.46 15.31 -20.94
N THR A 143 -4.60 15.22 -21.62
CA THR A 143 -4.69 14.73 -23.01
C THR A 143 -4.15 15.70 -24.05
N SER A 144 -3.80 16.94 -23.66
CA SER A 144 -3.14 17.90 -24.55
C SER A 144 -1.65 17.62 -24.72
N ARG A 145 -1.06 16.75 -23.87
CA ARG A 145 0.35 16.38 -23.92
C ARG A 145 0.58 15.18 -24.85
N PRO A 146 1.80 15.03 -25.39
CA PRO A 146 2.17 13.80 -26.09
C PRO A 146 2.01 12.57 -25.20
N ALA A 147 1.83 11.41 -25.84
CA ALA A 147 1.85 10.12 -25.17
C ALA A 147 3.12 9.97 -24.30
N PRO A 148 3.04 9.23 -23.17
CA PRO A 148 4.22 8.98 -22.35
C PRO A 148 5.35 8.31 -23.17
N SER A 149 6.59 8.71 -22.91
CA SER A 149 7.77 8.17 -23.58
C SER A 149 8.22 6.83 -23.01
N ASP A 150 9.15 6.16 -23.70
CA ASP A 150 9.80 4.93 -23.25
C ASP A 150 10.91 5.18 -22.21
N THR A 151 11.44 6.40 -22.18
CA THR A 151 12.56 6.87 -21.36
C THR A 151 12.21 8.18 -20.63
N TYR A 152 12.86 8.44 -19.52
CA TYR A 152 12.71 9.71 -18.79
C TYR A 152 13.60 10.80 -19.38
N SER A 153 13.21 12.05 -19.17
CA SER A 153 13.97 13.25 -19.54
C SER A 153 13.94 14.29 -18.40
N ALA A 154 14.75 15.34 -18.53
CA ALA A 154 14.75 16.46 -17.59
C ALA A 154 13.41 17.23 -17.55
N THR A 155 12.51 16.99 -18.51
CA THR A 155 11.18 17.64 -18.60
C THR A 155 10.02 16.66 -18.37
N SER A 156 10.31 15.41 -17.95
CA SER A 156 9.28 14.40 -17.67
C SER A 156 8.22 14.93 -16.71
N LYS A 157 6.95 14.74 -17.08
CA LYS A 157 5.78 15.12 -16.28
C LYS A 157 5.18 13.95 -15.51
N LEU A 158 5.53 12.72 -15.87
CA LEU A 158 5.03 11.50 -15.25
C LEU A 158 6.18 10.67 -14.72
N LEU A 159 5.97 10.07 -13.55
CA LEU A 159 6.80 9.00 -13.02
C LEU A 159 5.96 7.72 -12.93
N ASN A 160 6.45 6.64 -13.55
CA ASN A 160 5.76 5.35 -13.53
C ASN A 160 6.35 4.45 -12.45
N ILE A 161 5.49 4.00 -11.54
CA ILE A 161 5.85 3.15 -10.41
C ILE A 161 5.51 1.70 -10.71
N ASN A 162 6.44 0.80 -10.42
CA ASN A 162 6.21 -0.63 -10.48
C ASN A 162 5.35 -1.09 -9.28
N VAL A 163 4.03 -0.97 -9.42
CA VAL A 163 3.05 -1.34 -8.37
C VAL A 163 3.03 -2.84 -8.05
N ILE A 164 3.47 -3.70 -8.99
CA ILE A 164 3.58 -5.14 -8.76
C ILE A 164 4.70 -5.42 -7.76
N LYS A 165 5.90 -4.86 -8.02
CA LYS A 165 7.02 -4.92 -7.07
C LYS A 165 6.67 -4.25 -5.75
N LEU A 166 6.00 -3.10 -5.79
CA LEU A 166 5.56 -2.39 -4.58
C LEU A 166 4.71 -3.26 -3.65
N SER A 167 3.89 -4.16 -4.20
CA SER A 167 2.95 -4.98 -3.40
C SER A 167 3.49 -6.36 -3.03
N ASN A 168 4.43 -6.90 -3.81
CA ASN A 168 4.91 -8.28 -3.67
C ASN A 168 6.32 -8.41 -3.08
N ASP A 169 7.14 -7.36 -3.17
CA ASP A 169 8.55 -7.40 -2.76
C ASP A 169 8.73 -6.53 -1.52
N ALA A 170 9.12 -7.17 -0.39
CA ALA A 170 9.21 -6.54 0.92
C ALA A 170 10.20 -5.36 0.98
N LYS A 171 11.10 -5.24 -0.01
CA LYS A 171 12.00 -4.09 -0.13
C LYS A 171 11.24 -2.78 -0.38
N TYR A 172 10.14 -2.83 -1.13
CA TYR A 172 9.38 -1.66 -1.53
C TYR A 172 8.15 -1.48 -0.64
N TYR A 173 7.86 -0.24 -0.28
CA TYR A 173 6.75 0.07 0.60
C TYR A 173 6.40 1.56 0.53
N GLY A 174 5.25 1.91 1.09
CA GLY A 174 4.90 3.26 1.47
C GLY A 174 3.84 3.88 0.58
N TYR A 175 3.78 5.21 0.65
CA TYR A 175 2.76 6.02 -0.02
C TYR A 175 3.35 7.33 -0.56
N VAL A 176 2.55 8.03 -1.35
CA VAL A 176 2.93 9.32 -1.93
C VAL A 176 1.86 10.37 -1.61
N LYS A 177 2.27 11.62 -1.40
CA LYS A 177 1.38 12.78 -1.25
C LYS A 177 1.84 13.92 -2.13
N LYS A 178 0.95 14.88 -2.40
CA LYS A 178 1.32 16.11 -3.10
C LYS A 178 2.47 16.82 -2.36
N ASN A 179 3.37 17.45 -3.12
CA ASN A 179 4.53 18.20 -2.63
C ASN A 179 5.63 17.38 -1.92
N VAL A 180 5.58 16.05 -1.93
CA VAL A 180 6.72 15.24 -1.48
C VAL A 180 7.85 15.24 -2.52
N LYS A 181 9.07 15.03 -2.05
CA LYS A 181 10.28 14.94 -2.87
C LYS A 181 10.51 13.47 -3.27
N LEU A 182 10.79 13.26 -4.55
CA LEU A 182 11.20 11.97 -5.11
C LEU A 182 12.67 12.05 -5.48
N VAL A 183 13.48 11.11 -5.00
CA VAL A 183 14.93 11.08 -5.21
C VAL A 183 15.35 9.73 -5.79
N GLY A 184 15.89 9.74 -7.00
CA GLY A 184 16.46 8.55 -7.64
C GLY A 184 17.77 8.16 -6.98
N LEU A 185 17.91 6.89 -6.60
CA LEU A 185 19.11 6.39 -5.91
C LEU A 185 20.28 6.16 -6.85
N THR A 186 20.01 5.82 -8.12
CA THR A 186 21.06 5.58 -9.12
C THR A 186 21.35 6.87 -9.87
N SER A 187 20.31 7.57 -10.32
CA SER A 187 20.45 8.76 -11.16
C SER A 187 20.77 10.04 -10.36
N GLY A 188 20.48 10.07 -9.06
CA GLY A 188 20.50 11.31 -8.26
C GLY A 188 19.41 12.31 -8.67
N ALA A 189 18.49 11.93 -9.57
CA ALA A 189 17.45 12.81 -10.05
C ALA A 189 16.48 13.19 -8.92
N VAL A 190 15.98 14.42 -8.97
CA VAL A 190 15.06 14.96 -7.98
C VAL A 190 13.83 15.49 -8.69
N ALA A 191 12.66 15.10 -8.21
CA ALA A 191 11.38 15.65 -8.63
C ALA A 191 10.47 15.96 -7.44
N THR A 192 9.52 16.86 -7.64
CA THR A 192 8.45 17.14 -6.68
C THR A 192 7.13 16.59 -7.22
N VAL A 193 6.34 15.95 -6.37
CA VAL A 193 5.01 15.44 -6.76
C VAL A 193 4.03 16.58 -6.94
N SER A 194 3.50 16.72 -8.16
CA SER A 194 2.55 17.78 -8.54
C SER A 194 1.11 17.41 -8.18
N ARG A 195 0.67 16.21 -8.58
CA ARG A 195 -0.68 15.69 -8.33
C ARG A 195 -0.61 14.18 -8.07
N VAL A 196 -1.36 13.73 -7.07
CA VAL A 196 -1.62 12.31 -6.81
C VAL A 196 -3.11 12.12 -7.06
N LYS A 197 -3.45 11.58 -8.23
CA LYS A 197 -4.84 11.32 -8.64
C LYS A 197 -4.95 9.93 -9.21
N LEU A 198 -6.12 9.34 -9.08
CA LEU A 198 -6.48 8.12 -9.77
C LEU A 198 -7.25 8.55 -11.02
N VAL A 199 -6.58 8.59 -12.16
CA VAL A 199 -7.22 8.92 -13.44
C VAL A 199 -7.20 7.68 -14.31
N SER A 200 -8.38 7.26 -14.77
CA SER A 200 -8.51 6.18 -15.73
C SER A 200 -7.87 6.56 -17.06
N ASP A 201 -7.35 5.58 -17.80
CA ASP A 201 -6.83 5.83 -19.14
C ASP A 201 -7.95 5.94 -20.19
N ASN A 202 -7.55 5.97 -21.46
CA ASN A 202 -8.40 5.98 -22.65
C ASN A 202 -9.46 4.86 -22.67
N TRP A 203 -9.17 3.69 -22.09
CA TRP A 203 -10.07 2.53 -22.11
C TRP A 203 -10.81 2.32 -20.79
N GLY A 204 -10.64 3.21 -19.81
CA GLY A 204 -11.27 3.06 -18.51
C GLY A 204 -10.49 2.18 -17.54
N ASP A 205 -9.21 1.94 -17.80
CA ASP A 205 -8.36 1.16 -16.92
C ASP A 205 -7.67 2.06 -15.90
N LEU A 206 -7.60 1.57 -14.66
CA LEU A 206 -6.97 2.25 -13.54
C LEU A 206 -6.14 1.26 -12.74
N ILE A 207 -4.88 1.61 -12.51
CA ILE A 207 -3.93 0.76 -11.80
C ILE A 207 -3.26 1.57 -10.69
N GLY A 208 -3.19 0.98 -9.51
CA GLY A 208 -2.50 1.59 -8.38
C GLY A 208 -2.25 0.59 -7.26
N SER A 209 -1.85 1.13 -6.13
CA SER A 209 -1.76 0.41 -4.87
C SER A 209 -2.26 1.28 -3.73
N PHE A 210 -2.89 0.69 -2.72
CA PHE A 210 -3.12 1.36 -1.44
C PHE A 210 -2.17 0.82 -0.37
N PHE A 211 -1.88 1.63 0.64
CA PHE A 211 -0.91 1.32 1.67
C PHE A 211 -1.55 1.32 3.06
N PHE A 212 -1.45 0.20 3.76
CA PHE A 212 -1.66 0.15 5.20
C PHE A 212 -0.41 0.66 5.89
N ARG A 213 -0.55 1.66 6.77
CA ARG A 213 0.56 2.12 7.61
C ARG A 213 0.75 1.19 8.79
N ASP A 214 1.97 1.16 9.34
CA ASP A 214 2.27 0.38 10.54
C ASP A 214 1.56 0.95 11.77
N ALA A 215 0.64 0.15 12.31
CA ALA A 215 -0.14 0.48 13.50
C ALA A 215 0.71 0.59 14.79
N ASN A 216 1.95 0.06 14.78
CA ASN A 216 2.85 0.03 15.94
C ASN A 216 3.79 1.24 16.01
N THR A 217 3.69 2.17 15.06
CA THR A 217 4.55 3.37 15.03
C THR A 217 4.08 4.45 16.01
N THR A 218 5.03 5.25 16.50
CA THR A 218 4.77 6.43 17.34
C THR A 218 5.31 7.68 16.64
N PRO A 219 4.48 8.71 16.38
CA PRO A 219 3.05 8.79 16.66
C PRO A 219 2.22 7.83 15.80
N LYS A 220 1.06 7.43 16.32
CA LYS A 220 0.16 6.53 15.60
C LYS A 220 -0.27 7.15 14.26
N PRO A 221 -0.42 6.32 13.20
CA PRO A 221 -1.02 6.75 11.95
C PRO A 221 -2.43 7.33 12.15
N PRO A 222 -2.84 8.29 11.30
CA PRO A 222 -4.17 8.90 11.42
C PRO A 222 -5.30 7.91 11.15
N ASN A 223 -5.12 7.00 10.19
CA ASN A 223 -6.10 6.01 9.81
C ASN A 223 -5.53 4.61 10.07
N LEU A 224 -6.28 3.80 10.82
CA LEU A 224 -5.97 2.40 11.12
C LEU A 224 -7.15 1.52 10.71
N PHE A 225 -6.85 0.39 10.09
CA PHE A 225 -7.85 -0.52 9.57
C PHE A 225 -7.84 -1.79 10.39
N LYS A 226 -8.99 -2.22 10.90
CA LYS A 226 -9.09 -3.49 11.61
C LYS A 226 -8.86 -4.67 10.66
N THR A 227 -8.35 -5.78 11.18
CA THR A 227 -8.28 -7.04 10.42
C THR A 227 -9.68 -7.52 10.00
N GLY A 228 -9.72 -8.39 9.00
CA GLY A 228 -10.94 -8.93 8.42
C GLY A 228 -11.14 -8.55 6.95
N THR A 229 -12.36 -8.76 6.47
CA THR A 229 -12.76 -8.42 5.11
C THR A 229 -13.07 -6.93 5.00
N LYS A 230 -12.57 -6.30 3.94
CA LYS A 230 -12.71 -4.88 3.61
C LYS A 230 -13.16 -4.72 2.17
N THR A 231 -14.01 -3.75 1.91
CA THR A 231 -14.44 -3.40 0.56
C THR A 231 -13.69 -2.16 0.11
N PHE A 232 -12.91 -2.30 -0.96
CA PHE A 232 -12.26 -1.20 -1.65
C PHE A 232 -13.17 -0.71 -2.78
N ARG A 233 -13.55 0.56 -2.73
CA ARG A 233 -14.39 1.22 -3.72
C ARG A 233 -13.59 2.25 -4.48
N VAL A 234 -13.74 2.28 -5.80
CA VAL A 234 -13.24 3.33 -6.67
C VAL A 234 -14.44 3.97 -7.36
N THR A 235 -14.59 5.29 -7.25
CA THR A 235 -15.78 5.99 -7.75
C THR A 235 -15.44 7.38 -8.26
N SER A 236 -16.10 7.83 -9.32
CA SER A 236 -15.93 9.21 -9.82
C SER A 236 -16.61 10.26 -8.92
N ALA A 237 -17.46 9.83 -7.98
CA ALA A 237 -18.14 10.70 -7.04
C ALA A 237 -17.22 11.12 -5.86
N PRO A 238 -17.01 12.43 -5.62
CA PRO A 238 -16.34 12.90 -4.43
C PRO A 238 -17.12 12.55 -3.15
N ALA A 239 -16.43 12.51 -2.02
CA ALA A 239 -17.03 12.24 -0.72
C ALA A 239 -18.20 13.21 -0.43
N GLY A 240 -19.33 12.68 0.02
CA GLY A 240 -20.52 13.48 0.33
C GLY A 240 -21.33 13.96 -0.89
N THR A 241 -20.95 13.57 -2.11
CA THR A 241 -21.71 13.97 -3.32
C THR A 241 -22.91 13.05 -3.52
N ILE A 242 -24.11 13.64 -3.61
CA ILE A 242 -25.34 12.93 -3.98
C ILE A 242 -25.56 13.16 -5.48
N PRO A 243 -25.46 12.13 -6.34
CA PRO A 243 -25.69 12.30 -7.76
C PRO A 243 -27.16 12.64 -8.01
N VAL A 244 -27.41 13.56 -8.95
CA VAL A 244 -28.76 13.89 -9.38
C VAL A 244 -29.39 12.65 -10.03
N PRO A 245 -30.64 12.28 -9.70
CA PRO A 245 -31.31 11.17 -10.35
C PRO A 245 -31.28 11.30 -11.88
N GLY A 246 -30.78 10.27 -12.56
CA GLY A 246 -30.63 10.24 -14.02
C GLY A 246 -29.34 10.86 -14.58
N SER A 247 -28.49 11.51 -13.77
CA SER A 247 -27.18 11.98 -14.23
C SER A 247 -26.19 10.82 -14.36
N THR A 248 -25.47 10.79 -15.48
CA THR A 248 -24.39 9.84 -15.74
C THR A 248 -23.00 10.46 -15.57
N ASP A 249 -22.92 11.71 -15.12
CA ASP A 249 -21.65 12.44 -15.03
C ASP A 249 -20.67 11.78 -14.06
N LEU A 250 -21.21 11.30 -12.93
CA LEU A 250 -20.51 10.58 -11.87
C LEU A 250 -20.82 9.07 -11.86
N ALA A 251 -21.42 8.55 -12.93
CA ALA A 251 -21.79 7.14 -13.05
C ALA A 251 -20.58 6.28 -13.46
N SER A 252 -19.57 6.24 -12.59
CA SER A 252 -18.42 5.35 -12.72
C SER A 252 -18.02 4.87 -11.33
N ASP A 253 -18.19 3.58 -11.10
CA ASP A 253 -17.97 2.94 -9.80
C ASP A 253 -17.46 1.51 -9.99
N ALA A 254 -16.60 1.06 -9.08
CA ALA A 254 -16.12 -0.30 -9.01
C ALA A 254 -15.84 -0.69 -7.55
N LEU A 255 -16.14 -1.95 -7.22
CA LEU A 255 -15.93 -2.52 -5.89
C LEU A 255 -15.01 -3.74 -5.99
N GLY A 256 -14.09 -3.86 -5.04
CA GLY A 256 -13.25 -5.02 -4.83
C GLY A 256 -13.25 -5.39 -3.36
N VAL A 257 -12.96 -6.65 -3.05
CA VAL A 257 -12.87 -7.15 -1.68
C VAL A 257 -11.42 -7.50 -1.37
N PHE A 258 -10.95 -7.08 -0.20
CA PHE A 258 -9.66 -7.43 0.36
C PHE A 258 -9.85 -8.06 1.73
N THR A 259 -9.23 -9.22 1.97
CA THR A 259 -9.29 -9.90 3.27
C THR A 259 -7.90 -10.02 3.86
N GLY A 260 -7.72 -9.48 5.06
CA GLY A 260 -6.49 -9.64 5.83
C GLY A 260 -6.77 -10.37 7.15
N THR A 261 -6.18 -11.54 7.30
CA THR A 261 -6.21 -12.34 8.54
C THR A 261 -4.79 -12.46 9.08
N GLY A 262 -4.63 -12.40 10.39
CA GLY A 262 -3.33 -12.51 11.03
C GLY A 262 -3.48 -12.70 12.53
N THR A 263 -2.56 -13.46 13.13
CA THR A 263 -2.44 -13.59 14.58
C THR A 263 -1.10 -13.03 15.03
N TYR A 264 -1.04 -12.51 16.24
CA TYR A 264 0.18 -12.16 16.93
C TYR A 264 0.31 -13.00 18.21
N ARG A 265 1.54 -13.11 18.71
CA ARG A 265 1.86 -13.99 19.85
C ARG A 265 2.61 -13.16 20.89
N PRO A 266 1.96 -12.76 21.98
CA PRO A 266 2.69 -12.12 23.07
C PRO A 266 3.62 -13.15 23.73
N LEU A 267 4.88 -12.77 23.93
CA LEU A 267 5.80 -13.52 24.78
C LEU A 267 5.53 -13.06 26.22
N GLN A 268 5.18 -13.99 27.11
CA GLN A 268 5.17 -13.73 28.54
C GLN A 268 6.54 -14.12 29.11
N PRO A 269 7.30 -13.18 29.70
CA PRO A 269 8.48 -13.55 30.45
C PRO A 269 8.03 -14.22 31.75
N THR A 270 8.40 -15.49 31.93
CA THR A 270 8.25 -16.17 33.21
C THR A 270 9.54 -15.94 34.00
N LEU A 271 9.46 -15.16 35.08
CA LEU A 271 10.56 -15.01 36.02
C LEU A 271 10.47 -16.16 37.02
N PHE A 272 11.46 -17.05 37.00
CA PHE A 272 11.66 -18.03 38.07
C PHE A 272 12.50 -17.34 39.16
N LYS A 273 11.93 -17.22 40.36
CA LYS A 273 12.66 -16.84 41.58
C LYS A 273 12.87 -18.09 42.43
#